data_AF-A0A0E9RI47-F1
#
_entry.id   AF-A0A0E9RI47-F1
#
_cell.length_a   1.000
_cell.length_b   1.000
_cell.length_c   1.000
_cell.angle_alpha   90.00
_cell.angle_beta   90.00
_cell.angle_gamma   90.00
#
_symmetry.space_group_name_H-M   'P 1'
#
loop_
_entity.id
_entity.type
_entity.pdbx_description
1 polymer ?
#
loop_
_entity_poly.entity_id
_entity_poly.type
_entity_poly.pdbx_seq_one_letter_code
_entity_poly.pdbx_strand_id
1 'polypeptide(L)' 'MRDSYLILDEYMRFLDCREGRKDPSKSILDVGAENAIQFSGFDEKMFLKRGGKYVWSKANMRLEW' A
#
# COMPACT_ATOMS: atom_id res chain seq x y z
N MET A 1 -5.07 11.35 2.87
CA MET A 1 -3.92 10.60 3.43
C MET A 1 -4.27 9.16 3.77
N ARG A 2 -5.45 8.86 4.33
CA ARG A 2 -5.85 7.51 4.76
C ARG A 2 -5.65 6.43 3.67
N ASP A 3 -6.09 6.69 2.44
CA ASP A 3 -6.15 5.66 1.38
C ASP A 3 -4.91 5.62 0.48
N SER A 4 -3.84 6.28 0.90
CA SER A 4 -2.64 6.46 0.09
C SER A 4 -1.52 5.48 0.45
N TYR A 5 -1.86 4.32 1.01
CA TYR A 5 -0.96 3.22 1.31
C TYR A 5 -1.57 1.92 0.80
N LEU A 6 -0.72 1.01 0.31
CA LEU A 6 -1.08 -0.40 0.18
C LEU A 6 -0.80 -1.08 1.52
N ILE A 7 -1.83 -1.63 2.16
CA ILE A 7 -1.73 -2.26 3.47
C ILE A 7 -2.10 -3.74 3.30
N LEU A 8 -1.21 -4.62 3.74
CA LEU A 8 -1.50 -6.06 3.90
C LEU A 8 -1.72 -6.38 5.37
N ASP A 9 -2.73 -7.19 5.66
CA ASP A 9 -2.95 -7.75 6.99
C ASP A 9 -2.15 -9.05 7.23
N GLU A 10 -2.33 -9.66 8.40
CA GLU A 10 -1.65 -10.89 8.81
C GLU A 10 -1.98 -12.12 7.94
N TYR A 11 -3.02 -12.05 7.10
CA TYR A 11 -3.41 -13.08 6.14
C TYR A 11 -2.98 -12.72 4.71
N MET A 12 -2.13 -11.69 4.55
CA MET A 12 -1.72 -11.14 3.27
C MET A 12 -2.89 -10.72 2.37
N ARG A 13 -3.91 -10.07 2.95
CA ARG A 13 -5.03 -9.46 2.23
C ARG A 13 -4.84 -7.95 2.16
N PHE A 14 -5.10 -7.34 1.00
CA PHE A 14 -5.17 -5.89 0.92
C PHE A 14 -6.37 -5.35 1.70
N LEU A 15 -6.20 -4.23 2.40
CA LEU A 15 -7.23 -3.56 3.19
C LEU A 15 -7.72 -2.26 2.53
N ASP A 16 -9.01 -2.20 2.21
CA ASP A 16 -9.68 -0.97 1.76
C ASP A 16 -10.07 -0.10 2.96
N CYS A 17 -9.60 1.15 2.96
CA CYS A 17 -9.79 2.11 4.06
C CYS A 17 -10.72 3.30 3.74
N ARG A 18 -11.30 3.35 2.53
CA ARG A 18 -12.01 4.54 2.01
C ARG A 18 -13.17 4.97 2.91
N GLU A 19 -13.93 4.00 3.42
CA GLU A 19 -15.10 4.23 4.27
C GLU A 19 -14.75 4.31 5.78
N GLY A 20 -13.47 4.47 6.12
CA GLY A 20 -13.02 4.51 7.52
C GLY A 20 -13.04 3.17 8.24
N ARG A 21 -13.35 2.08 7.53
CA ARG A 21 -13.20 0.68 7.98
C ARG A 21 -11.92 0.08 7.40
N LYS A 22 -11.64 -1.19 7.67
CA LYS A 22 -10.55 -1.95 7.05
C LYS A 22 -11.14 -3.19 6.42
N ASP A 23 -11.69 -3.04 5.23
CA ASP A 23 -12.40 -4.12 4.53
C ASP A 23 -11.37 -4.98 3.76
N PRO A 24 -11.20 -6.28 4.10
CA PRO A 24 -10.16 -7.11 3.50
C PRO A 24 -10.59 -7.69 2.14
N SER A 25 -9.65 -7.72 1.20
CA SER A 25 -9.74 -8.50 -0.04
C SER A 25 -9.50 -10.00 0.20
N LYS A 26 -9.45 -10.81 -0.86
CA LYS A 26 -8.92 -12.18 -0.77
C LYS A 26 -7.40 -12.17 -0.60
N SER A 27 -6.83 -13.23 -0.01
CA SER A 27 -5.38 -13.29 0.20
C SER A 27 -4.64 -13.34 -1.15
N ILE A 28 -3.51 -12.64 -1.23
CA ILE A 28 -2.62 -12.76 -2.40
C ILE A 28 -2.10 -14.20 -2.57
N LEU A 29 -2.09 -15.00 -1.50
CA LEU A 29 -1.68 -16.41 -1.54
C LEU A 29 -2.71 -17.30 -2.24
N ASP A 30 -3.97 -16.87 -2.28
CA ASP A 30 -5.07 -17.64 -2.90
C ASP A 30 -5.36 -17.18 -4.33
N VAL A 31 -5.30 -15.87 -4.59
CA VAL A 31 -5.73 -15.29 -5.88
C VAL A 31 -4.63 -14.54 -6.63
N GLY A 32 -3.43 -14.43 -6.06
CA GLY A 32 -2.35 -13.62 -6.63
C GLY A 32 -2.54 -12.12 -6.38
N ALA A 33 -1.42 -11.38 -6.43
CA ALA A 33 -1.41 -9.96 -6.15
C ALA A 33 -2.26 -9.13 -7.13
N GLU A 34 -2.22 -9.47 -8.43
CA GLU A 34 -2.94 -8.74 -9.49
C GLU A 34 -4.46 -8.75 -9.26
N ASN A 35 -5.02 -9.89 -8.83
CA ASN A 35 -6.46 -9.97 -8.54
C ASN A 35 -6.80 -9.31 -7.19
N ALA A 36 -5.98 -9.50 -6.16
CA ALA A 36 -6.27 -8.95 -4.84
C ALA A 36 -6.16 -7.41 -4.79
N ILE A 37 -5.19 -6.82 -5.49
CA ILE A 37 -4.89 -5.38 -5.41
C ILE A 37 -6.01 -4.51 -5.97
N GLN A 38 -6.83 -5.05 -6.88
CA GLN A 38 -8.02 -4.37 -7.43
C GLN A 38 -9.02 -3.96 -6.33
N PHE A 39 -8.97 -4.61 -5.16
CA PHE A 39 -9.86 -4.36 -4.03
C PHE A 39 -9.16 -3.62 -2.87
N SER A 40 -7.98 -3.04 -3.09
CA SER A 40 -7.20 -2.37 -2.03
C SER A 40 -7.69 -0.97 -1.65
N GLY A 41 -8.53 -0.35 -2.48
CA GLY A 41 -8.96 1.04 -2.29
C GLY A 41 -7.84 2.09 -2.41
N PHE A 42 -6.67 1.71 -2.95
CA PHE A 42 -5.48 2.56 -3.01
C PHE A 42 -5.62 3.77 -3.94
N ASP A 43 -5.36 4.97 -3.42
CA ASP A 43 -5.27 6.21 -4.18
C ASP A 43 -3.81 6.53 -4.52
N GLU A 44 -3.40 6.11 -5.73
CA GLU A 44 -2.05 6.36 -6.26
C GLU A 44 -1.73 7.86 -6.40
N LYS A 45 -2.71 8.67 -6.80
CA LYS A 45 -2.51 10.12 -6.97
C LYS A 45 -2.18 10.77 -5.63
N MET A 46 -2.92 10.40 -4.58
CA MET A 46 -2.64 10.88 -3.22
C MET A 46 -1.32 10.35 -2.69
N PHE A 47 -0.94 9.10 -2.99
CA PHE A 47 0.38 8.53 -2.66
C PHE A 47 1.52 9.36 -3.24
N LEU A 48 1.43 9.74 -4.51
CA LEU A 48 2.42 10.62 -5.14
C LEU A 48 2.40 12.02 -4.53
N LYS A 49 1.21 12.61 -4.33
CA LYS A 49 1.05 13.95 -3.77
C LYS A 49 1.69 14.11 -2.38
N ARG A 50 1.68 13.06 -1.57
CA ARG A 50 2.27 13.07 -0.22
C ARG A 50 3.76 12.70 -0.18
N GLY A 51 4.42 12.55 -1.33
CA GLY A 51 5.82 12.15 -1.40
C GLY A 51 6.06 10.67 -1.10
N GLY A 52 5.07 9.81 -1.38
CA GLY A 52 5.21 8.37 -1.17
C GLY A 52 6.32 7.71 -2.01
N LYS A 53 6.74 8.37 -3.10
CA LYS A 53 7.91 8.01 -3.89
C LYS A 53 9.07 8.96 -3.57
N TYR A 54 10.14 8.43 -3.01
CA TYR A 54 11.35 9.18 -2.63
C TYR A 54 12.59 8.28 -2.71
N VAL A 55 13.80 8.85 -2.56
CA VAL A 55 15.03 8.06 -2.45
C VAL A 55 14.99 7.26 -1.15
N TRP A 56 14.66 5.98 -1.27
CA TRP A 56 14.44 5.08 -0.13
C TRP A 56 15.52 4.01 0.04
N SER A 57 16.40 3.86 -0.95
CA SER A 57 17.48 2.87 -0.93
C SER A 57 18.66 3.45 -0.14
N LYS A 58 19.08 2.77 0.92
CA LYS A 58 20.21 3.20 1.77
C LYS A 58 21.49 3.46 0.97
N ALA A 59 21.73 2.69 -0.09
CA ALA A 59 22.87 2.87 -0.99
C ALA A 59 22.92 4.25 -1.68
N ASN A 60 21.78 4.94 -1.76
CA ASN A 60 21.65 6.26 -2.38
C ASN A 60 21.46 7.39 -1.33
N MET A 61 21.65 7.09 -0.05
CA MET A 61 21.51 8.05 1.06
C MET A 61 22.88 8.47 1.59
N ARG A 62 23.00 9.72 2.05
CA ARG A 62 24.14 10.15 2.88
C ARG A 62 23.89 9.65 4.31
N LEU A 63 24.66 8.65 4.72
CA LEU A 63 24.53 8.01 6.04
C LEU A 63 25.51 8.58 7.07
N GLU A 64 26.49 9.38 6.63
CA GLU A 64 27.44 10.09 7.49
C GLU A 64 26.94 11.50 7.80
N TRP A 65 27.09 11.92 9.06
CA TRP A 65 26.59 13.20 9.58
C TRP A 65 27.57 14.34 9.27
#